data_AF-A0A2U1KMM2-F1
#
_entry.id   AF-A0A2U1KMM2-F1
#
_cell.length_a   1.000
_cell.length_b   1.000
_cell.length_c   1.000
_cell.angle_alpha   90.00
_cell.angle_beta   90.00
_cell.angle_gamma   90.00
#
_symmetry.space_group_name_H-M   'P 1'
#
loop_
_entity.id
_entity.type
_entity.pdbx_description
1 polymer ?
#
loop_
_entity_poly.entity_id
_entity_poly.type
_entity_poly.pdbx_seq_one_letter_code
_entity_poly.pdbx_strand_id
1 'polypeptide(L)' 'MNIGPGEAEIKKGYKDAILKFHPDRAPKDDMRKQVEAEETFKLIQRMKERKEPITII' A
#
# COMPACT_ATOMS: atom_id res chain seq x y z
N MET A 1 4.76 5.31 26.76
CA MET A 1 5.60 4.82 25.64
C MET A 1 4.68 4.63 24.44
N ASN A 2 4.90 5.36 23.34
CA ASN A 2 4.20 5.08 22.09
C ASN A 2 4.83 3.82 21.49
N ILE A 3 4.26 2.66 21.82
CA ILE A 3 4.61 1.40 21.20
C ILE A 3 3.97 1.48 19.81
N GLY A 4 4.80 1.56 18.77
CA GLY A 4 4.32 1.54 17.39
C GLY A 4 3.43 0.32 17.15
N PRO A 5 2.57 0.34 16.10
CA PRO A 5 1.64 -0.75 15.83
C PRO A 5 2.40 -2.07 15.78
N GLY A 6 1.87 -3.10 16.45
CA GLY A 6 2.48 -4.42 16.43
C GLY A 6 2.52 -5.00 15.00
N GLU A 7 3.37 -5.98 14.73
CA GLU A 7 3.47 -6.60 13.40
C GLU A 7 2.11 -7.06 12.83
N ALA A 8 1.19 -7.48 13.71
CA ALA A 8 -0.17 -7.86 13.34
C ALA A 8 -0.99 -6.67 12.82
N GLU A 9 -0.89 -5.51 13.45
CA GLU A 9 -1.55 -4.28 13.00
C GLU A 9 -0.96 -3.76 11.69
N ILE A 10 0.36 -3.86 11.53
CA ILE A 10 1.04 -3.50 10.27
C ILE A 10 0.55 -4.41 9.14
N LYS A 11 0.51 -5.73 9.35
CA LYS A 11 0.00 -6.70 8.36
C LYS A 11 -1.48 -6.46 8.03
N LYS A 12 -2.29 -6.10 9.05
CA LYS A 12 -3.71 -5.78 8.85
C LYS A 12 -3.87 -4.51 8.02
N GLY A 13 -3.22 -3.41 8.40
CA GLY A 13 -3.24 -2.15 7.65
C GLY A 13 -2.75 -2.33 6.20
N TYR A 14 -1.73 -3.17 6.00
CA TYR A 14 -1.25 -3.54 4.68
C TYR A 14 -2.32 -4.25 3.82
N LYS A 15 -3.00 -5.25 4.41
CA LYS A 15 -4.07 -6.00 3.74
C LYS A 15 -5.26 -5.08 3.41
N ASP A 16 -5.64 -4.21 4.33
CA ASP A 16 -6.73 -3.25 4.15
C ASP A 16 -6.40 -2.25 3.04
N ALA A 17 -5.16 -1.76 2.99
CA ALA A 17 -4.70 -0.84 1.95
C ALA A 17 -4.68 -1.49 0.56
N ILE A 18 -4.20 -2.73 0.43
CA ILE A 18 -4.29 -3.48 -0.84
C ILE A 18 -5.74 -3.59 -1.31
N LEU A 19 -6.65 -3.98 -0.40
CA LEU A 19 -8.04 -4.21 -0.76
C LEU A 19 -8.77 -2.94 -1.16
N LYS A 20 -8.36 -1.79 -0.61
CA LYS A 20 -8.93 -0.47 -0.91
C LYS A 20 -8.42 0.10 -2.24
N PHE A 21 -7.12 -0.04 -2.51
CA PHE A 21 -6.46 0.52 -3.69
C PHE A 21 -6.19 -0.54 -4.77
N HIS A 22 -6.90 -1.66 -4.76
CA HIS A 22 -6.73 -2.67 -5.80
C HIS A 22 -7.24 -2.11 -7.15
N PRO A 23 -6.47 -2.19 -8.24
CA PRO A 23 -6.87 -1.63 -9.53
C PRO A 23 -8.18 -2.24 -10.06
N ASP A 24 -8.46 -3.52 -9.76
CA ASP A 24 -9.72 -4.18 -10.13
C ASP A 24 -10.97 -3.60 -9.41
N ARG A 25 -10.78 -2.89 -8.29
CA ARG A 25 -11.87 -2.24 -7.54
C ARG A 25 -12.04 -0.77 -7.91
N ALA A 26 -11.13 -0.21 -8.71
CA ALA A 26 -11.27 1.16 -9.16
C ALA A 26 -12.40 1.26 -10.21
N PRO A 27 -13.21 2.34 -10.19
CA PRO A 27 -14.23 2.57 -11.20
C PRO A 27 -13.59 2.66 -12.60
N LYS A 28 -14.04 1.82 -13.53
CA LYS A 28 -13.48 1.75 -14.90
C LYS A 28 -13.85 2.97 -15.77
N ASP A 29 -14.85 3.71 -15.34
CA ASP A 29 -15.35 4.95 -15.93
C ASP A 29 -14.56 6.20 -15.48
N ASP A 30 -13.76 6.09 -14.42
CA ASP A 30 -12.95 7.19 -13.89
C ASP A 30 -11.45 6.89 -13.99
N MET A 31 -10.82 7.42 -15.05
CA MET A 31 -9.40 7.24 -15.32
C MET A 31 -8.52 7.78 -14.18
N ARG A 32 -8.94 8.84 -13.48
CA ARG A 32 -8.14 9.41 -12.38
C ARG A 32 -8.08 8.42 -11.21
N LYS A 33 -9.21 7.82 -10.87
CA LYS A 33 -9.28 6.83 -9.78
C LYS A 33 -8.54 5.54 -10.12
N GLN A 34 -8.49 5.13 -11.38
CA GLN A 34 -7.67 4.01 -11.83
C GLN A 34 -6.19 4.29 -11.64
N VAL A 35 -5.71 5.46 -12.09
CA VAL A 35 -4.30 5.85 -11.94
C VAL A 35 -3.94 5.97 -10.46
N GLU A 36 -4.81 6.57 -9.64
CA GLU A 36 -4.60 6.68 -8.20
C GLU A 36 -4.51 5.31 -7.52
N ALA A 37 -5.41 4.37 -7.84
CA ALA A 37 -5.37 3.01 -7.32
C ALA A 37 -4.08 2.29 -7.74
N GLU A 38 -3.66 2.40 -9.01
CA GLU A 38 -2.45 1.75 -9.51
C GLU A 38 -1.17 2.27 -8.85
N GLU A 39 -1.00 3.58 -8.78
CA GLU A 39 0.20 4.20 -8.17
C GLU A 39 0.24 3.95 -6.65
N THR A 40 -0.90 4.01 -5.99
CA THR A 40 -0.99 3.71 -4.55
C THR A 40 -0.70 2.24 -4.29
N PHE A 41 -1.19 1.33 -5.13
CA PHE A 41 -0.91 -0.10 -5.04
C PHE A 41 0.59 -0.40 -5.22
N LYS A 42 1.25 0.20 -6.21
CA LYS A 42 2.72 0.08 -6.40
C LYS A 42 3.49 0.55 -5.18
N LEU A 43 3.09 1.69 -4.60
CA LEU A 43 3.73 2.22 -3.38
C LEU A 43 3.59 1.25 -2.21
N ILE A 44 2.39 0.71 -1.99
CA ILE A 44 2.11 -0.28 -0.95
C ILE A 44 2.96 -1.54 -1.18
N GLN A 45 2.98 -2.12 -2.39
CA GLN A 45 3.85 -3.27 -2.71
C GLN A 45 5.33 -2.98 -2.39
N ARG A 46 5.82 -1.81 -2.80
CA ARG A 46 7.21 -1.40 -2.54
C ARG A 46 7.51 -1.25 -1.06
N MET A 47 6.57 -0.78 -0.24
CA MET A 47 6.74 -0.72 1.21
C MET A 47 6.78 -2.11 1.85
N LYS A 48 6.03 -3.08 1.30
CA LYS A 48 6.07 -4.48 1.74
C LYS A 48 7.39 -5.16 1.39
N GLU A 49 7.91 -4.87 0.21
CA GLU A 49 9.19 -5.39 -0.28
C GLU A 49 10.38 -4.70 0.39
N ARG A 50 10.25 -3.43 0.79
CA ARG A 50 11.19 -2.72 1.67
C ARG A 50 11.11 -3.24 3.11
N LYS A 51 11.46 -4.51 3.29
CA LYS A 51 12.12 -4.99 4.50
C LYS A 51 13.64 -4.81 4.45
N GLU A 52 14.18 -4.31 3.34
CA GLU A 52 15.58 -3.91 3.19
C GLU A 52 15.69 -2.36 3.28
N PRO A 53 16.71 -1.84 3.99
CA PRO A 53 16.89 -0.41 4.19
C PRO A 53 17.12 0.33 2.87
N ILE A 54 16.69 1.58 2.81
CA ILE A 54 17.05 2.50 1.72
C ILE A 54 18.54 2.80 1.86
N THR A 55 19.41 2.02 1.21
CA THR A 55 20.80 2.41 1.02
C THR A 55 20.81 3.51 -0.05
N ILE A 56 20.84 4.76 0.39
CA ILE A 56 21.25 5.88 -0.45
C ILE A 56 22.77 5.76 -0.56
N ILE A 57 23.25 5.34 -1.74
CA ILE A 57 24.64 5.45 -2.18
C ILE A 57 24.78 6.70 -3.03
#